data_AF-A0A4P5VI35-F1
#
_entry.id   AF-A0A4P5VI35-F1
#
_cell.length_a   1.000
_cell.length_b   1.000
_cell.length_c   1.000
_cell.angle_alpha   90.00
_cell.angle_beta   90.00
_cell.angle_gamma   90.00
#
_symmetry.space_group_name_H-M   'P 1'
#
loop_
_entity.id
_entity.type
_entity.pdbx_description
1 polymer ?
#
loop_
_entity_poly.entity_id
_entity_poly.type
_entity_poly.pdbx_seq_one_letter_code
_entity_poly.pdbx_strand_id
1 'polypeptide(L)'
;MATLTIRNLDDSTKAQLRLQAARHGRSMEEEARAILGQAVAGAPPQPAMAGVGHRIQAHFARLGGVELELPDRAGLPQPPDFSELAR
;
A
#
# COMPACT_ATOMS: atom_id res chain seq x y z
N MET A 1 18.58 -17.22 -15.24
CA MET A 1 17.87 -17.58 -13.99
C MET A 1 18.92 -17.68 -12.91
N ALA A 2 18.79 -16.89 -11.85
CA ALA A 2 19.64 -17.05 -10.67
C ALA A 2 18.90 -17.97 -9.69
N THR A 3 19.58 -18.98 -9.17
CA THR A 3 19.02 -19.91 -8.17
C THR A 3 19.68 -19.61 -6.84
N LEU A 4 18.86 -19.38 -5.81
CA LEU A 4 19.28 -19.21 -4.44
C LEU A 4 18.70 -20.37 -3.61
N THR A 5 19.56 -21.08 -2.87
CA THR A 5 19.13 -22.15 -1.96
C THR A 5 19.38 -21.72 -0.52
N ILE A 6 18.31 -21.61 0.26
CA ILE A 6 18.38 -21.32 1.70
C ILE A 6 18.35 -22.65 2.45
N ARG A 7 19.46 -23.00 3.12
CA ARG A 7 19.55 -24.21 3.94
C ARG A 7 19.09 -23.92 5.36
N ASN A 8 18.58 -24.93 6.05
CA ASN A 8 18.11 -24.86 7.44
C ASN A 8 17.09 -23.73 7.68
N LEU A 9 16.14 -23.55 6.75
CA LEU A 9 15.05 -22.61 6.96
C LEU A 9 14.06 -23.18 7.97
N ASP A 10 13.79 -22.41 9.03
CA ASP A 10 12.81 -22.81 10.07
C ASP A 10 11.44 -23.10 9.45
N ASP A 11 10.81 -24.19 9.90
CA ASP A 11 9.50 -24.61 9.41
C ASP A 11 8.41 -23.55 9.65
N SER A 12 8.54 -22.78 10.74
CA SER A 12 7.66 -21.64 11.04
C SER A 12 7.77 -20.56 9.97
N THR A 13 8.99 -20.20 9.58
CA THR A 13 9.26 -19.23 8.51
C THR A 13 8.72 -19.71 7.17
N LYS A 14 8.92 -21.00 6.85
CA LYS A 14 8.37 -21.62 5.64
C LYS A 14 6.84 -21.56 5.62
N ALA A 15 6.18 -21.84 6.74
CA ALA A 15 4.73 -21.79 6.86
C ALA A 15 4.19 -20.35 6.73
N GLN A 16 4.84 -19.37 7.37
CA GLN A 16 4.48 -17.96 7.24
C GLN A 16 4.63 -17.45 5.81
N LEU A 17 5.71 -17.83 5.12
CA LEU A 17 5.92 -17.46 3.72
C LEU A 17 4.82 -18.01 2.81
N ARG A 18 4.35 -19.24 3.05
CA ARG A 18 3.20 -19.81 2.32
C ARG A 18 1.91 -19.01 2.56
N LEU A 19 1.66 -18.63 3.81
CA LEU A 19 0.48 -17.85 4.17
C LEU A 19 0.50 -16.46 3.54
N GLN A 20 1.65 -15.77 3.57
CA GLN A 20 1.81 -14.46 2.94
C GLN A 20 1.61 -14.53 1.43
N ALA A 21 2.21 -15.52 0.77
CA ALA A 21 2.03 -15.75 -0.66
C ALA A 21 0.55 -15.96 -1.02
N ALA A 22 -0.18 -16.78 -0.25
CA ALA A 22 -1.62 -16.99 -0.44
C ALA A 22 -2.43 -15.70 -0.25
N ARG A 23 -2.11 -14.89 0.76
CA ARG A 23 -2.76 -13.59 1.02
C ARG A 23 -2.53 -12.59 -0.12
N HIS A 24 -1.32 -12.58 -0.70
CA HIS A 24 -0.97 -11.69 -1.81
C HIS A 24 -1.36 -12.26 -3.18
N GLY A 25 -1.92 -13.47 -3.25
CA GLY A 25 -2.30 -14.11 -4.51
C GLY A 25 -1.12 -14.48 -5.41
N ARG A 26 0.04 -14.79 -4.82
CA ARG A 26 1.30 -15.10 -5.51
C ARG A 26 1.80 -16.50 -5.18
N SER A 27 2.70 -17.01 -6.01
CA SER A 27 3.44 -18.23 -5.66
C SER A 27 4.40 -17.97 -4.51
N MET A 28 4.76 -19.02 -3.79
CA MET A 28 5.72 -18.92 -2.69
C MET A 28 7.10 -18.40 -3.15
N GLU A 29 7.53 -18.78 -4.36
CA GLU A 29 8.78 -18.30 -4.96
C GLU A 29 8.72 -16.81 -5.28
N GLU A 30 7.60 -16.35 -5.86
CA GLU A 30 7.43 -14.95 -6.21
C GLU A 30 7.40 -14.06 -4.96
N GLU A 31 6.73 -14.53 -3.90
CA GLU A 31 6.72 -13.85 -2.60
C GLU A 31 8.13 -13.77 -2.00
N ALA A 32 8.88 -14.87 -2.02
CA ALA A 32 10.26 -14.88 -1.55
C ALA A 32 11.14 -13.88 -2.33
N ARG A 33 10.99 -13.82 -3.65
CA ARG A 33 11.73 -12.88 -4.50
C ARG A 33 11.37 -11.43 -4.20
N ALA A 34 10.09 -11.14 -4.01
CA ALA A 34 9.61 -9.80 -3.67
C ALA A 34 10.18 -9.33 -2.31
N ILE A 35 10.13 -10.20 -1.29
CA ILE A 35 10.67 -9.91 0.05
C ILE A 35 12.17 -9.64 -0.02
N LEU A 36 12.93 -10.52 -0.69
CA LEU A 36 14.38 -10.35 -0.85
C LEU A 36 14.71 -9.06 -1.62
N GLY A 37 13.97 -8.75 -2.68
CA GLY A 37 14.14 -7.50 -3.43
C GLY A 37 13.92 -6.27 -2.55
N GLN A 38 12.85 -6.25 -1.75
CA GLN A 38 12.55 -5.15 -0.84
C GLN A 38 13.60 -5.00 0.28
N ALA A 39 14.06 -6.12 0.84
CA ALA A 39 15.04 -6.13 1.92
C ALA A 39 16.44 -5.69 1.44
N VAL A 40 16.87 -6.14 0.27
CA VAL A 40 18.21 -5.88 -0.28
C VAL A 40 18.30 -4.51 -0.95
N ALA A 41 17.22 -4.01 -1.53
CA ALA A 41 17.21 -2.70 -2.18
C ALA A 41 17.40 -1.53 -1.19
N GLY A 42 17.54 -1.79 0.12
CA GLY A 42 17.71 -0.76 1.13
C GLY A 42 16.54 0.22 1.06
N ALA A 43 15.32 -0.28 1.28
CA ALA A 43 14.14 0.54 1.11
C ALA A 43 14.27 1.83 1.94
N PRO A 44 14.22 3.05 1.35
CA PRO A 44 13.62 4.15 2.10
C PRO A 44 12.28 3.61 2.60
N PRO A 45 11.89 3.88 3.86
CA PRO A 45 10.72 3.27 4.47
C PRO A 45 9.59 3.35 3.45
N GLN A 46 9.08 2.20 2.98
CA GLN A 46 7.82 2.21 2.26
C GLN A 46 6.87 2.91 3.24
N PRO A 47 6.34 4.12 2.94
CA PRO A 47 5.25 4.59 3.75
C PRO A 47 4.14 3.60 3.46
N ALA A 48 3.94 2.68 4.42
CA ALA A 48 2.88 1.70 4.42
C ALA A 48 1.64 2.40 3.90
N MET A 49 1.19 2.00 2.70
CA MET A 49 -0.01 2.56 2.08
C MET A 49 -0.10 4.08 2.25
N ALA A 50 0.77 4.85 1.59
CA ALA A 50 0.63 6.30 1.51
C ALA A 50 -0.86 6.66 1.38
N GLY A 51 -1.44 7.18 2.47
CA GLY A 51 -2.87 7.37 2.57
C GLY A 51 -3.34 8.28 1.43
N VAL A 52 -4.64 8.27 1.13
CA VAL A 52 -5.19 9.08 0.03
C VAL A 52 -4.70 10.52 0.09
N GLY A 53 -4.57 11.10 1.29
CA GLY A 53 -4.00 12.45 1.50
C GLY A 53 -2.53 12.60 1.06
N HIS A 54 -1.66 11.63 1.33
CA HIS A 54 -0.26 11.69 0.90
C HIS A 54 -0.14 11.61 -0.62
N ARG A 55 -1.01 10.81 -1.26
CA ARG A 55 -1.07 10.72 -2.73
C ARG A 55 -1.53 12.04 -3.34
N ILE A 56 -2.58 12.64 -2.79
CA ILE A 56 -3.08 13.95 -3.23
C ILE A 56 -1.97 15.01 -3.12
N GLN A 57 -1.30 15.09 -1.97
CA GLN A 57 -0.22 16.04 -1.76
C GLN A 57 0.94 15.85 -2.77
N ALA A 58 1.36 14.60 -3.01
CA ALA A 58 2.44 14.31 -3.94
C ALA A 58 2.10 14.71 -5.39
N HIS A 59 0.83 14.61 -5.78
CA HIS A 59 0.36 15.06 -7.10
C HIS A 59 0.50 16.57 -7.27
N PHE A 60 0.02 17.36 -6.30
CA PHE A 60 0.07 18.82 -6.39
C PHE A 60 1.48 19.37 -6.20
N ALA A 61 2.32 18.74 -5.37
CA ALA A 61 3.71 19.13 -5.18
C ALA A 61 4.50 19.13 -6.50
N ARG A 62 4.24 18.17 -7.40
CA ARG A 62 4.88 18.10 -8.73
C ARG A 62 4.48 19.24 -9.67
N LEU A 63 3.34 19.87 -9.42
CA LEU A 63 2.82 20.99 -10.21
C LEU A 63 3.21 22.35 -9.61
N GLY A 64 4.08 22.36 -8.59
CA GLY A 64 4.51 23.57 -7.89
C GLY A 64 3.72 23.87 -6.61
N GLY A 65 2.82 22.97 -6.19
CA GLY A 65 1.90 23.21 -5.07
C GLY A 65 0.73 24.12 -5.45
N VAL A 66 -0.32 24.11 -4.63
CA VAL A 66 -1.45 25.02 -4.77
C VAL A 66 -1.83 25.55 -3.39
N GLU A 67 -1.96 26.86 -3.28
CA GLU A 67 -2.60 27.50 -2.14
C GLU A 67 -4.04 27.83 -2.56
N LEU A 68 -5.01 27.31 -1.83
CA LEU A 68 -6.43 27.48 -2.15
C LEU A 68 -7.04 28.46 -1.16
N GLU A 69 -7.68 29.51 -1.68
CA GLU A 69 -8.58 30.30 -0.85
C GLU A 69 -9.77 29.43 -0.45
N LEU A 70 -9.85 29.09 0.84
CA LEU A 70 -10.94 28.29 1.36
C LEU A 70 -12.17 29.18 1.52
N PRO A 71 -13.33 28.78 0.96
CA PRO A 71 -14.56 29.53 1.14
C PRO A 71 -14.97 29.52 2.61
N ASP A 72 -15.69 30.56 3.04
CA ASP A 72 -16.25 30.59 4.38
C ASP A 72 -17.24 29.42 4.56
N ARG A 73 -17.14 28.76 5.72
CA ARG A 73 -17.92 27.55 5.99
C ARG A 73 -19.33 27.96 6.41
N ALA A 74 -20.22 28.07 5.44
CA ALA A 74 -21.63 28.37 5.69
C ALA A 74 -22.39 27.14 6.21
N GLY A 75 -22.72 27.13 7.49
CA GLY A 75 -23.72 26.23 8.09
C GLY A 75 -23.29 24.78 8.31
N LEU A 76 -24.26 23.97 8.75
CA LEU A 76 -24.07 22.54 8.99
C LEU A 76 -24.03 21.77 7.66
N PRO A 77 -23.24 20.68 7.56
CA PRO A 77 -23.25 19.81 6.38
C PRO A 77 -24.67 19.32 6.08
N GLN A 78 -25.06 19.35 4.81
CA GLN A 78 -26.29 18.69 4.37
C GLN A 78 -26.12 17.17 4.55
N PRO A 79 -27.07 16.48 5.20
CA PRO A 79 -27.00 15.02 5.30
C PRO A 79 -27.08 14.40 3.90
N PRO A 80 -26.32 13.33 3.63
CA PRO A 80 -26.44 12.59 2.38
C PRO A 80 -27.86 12.02 2.24
N ASP A 81 -28.43 12.13 1.04
CA ASP A 81 -29.69 11.49 0.68
C ASP A 81 -29.41 10.06 0.19
N PHE A 82 -29.99 9.08 0.86
CA PHE A 82 -29.86 7.66 0.53
C PHE A 82 -31.14 7.06 -0.08
N SER A 83 -32.14 7.88 -0.39
CA SER A 83 -33.46 7.41 -0.86
C SER A 83 -33.39 6.59 -2.16
N GLU A 84 -32.41 6.85 -3.03
CA GLU A 84 -32.22 6.12 -4.30
C GLU A 84 -31.42 4.81 -4.19
N LEU A 85 -30.79 4.52 -3.04
CA LEU A 85 -29.93 3.34 -2.84
C LEU A 85 -30.68 2.09 -2.31
N ALA A 86 -32.00 2.19 -2.13
CA ALA A 86 -32.85 1.15 -1.56
C ALA A 86 -33.57 0.26 -2.62
N ARG A 87 -32.92 -0.04 -3.75
CA ARG A 87 -33.45 -0.98 -4.77
C ARG A 87 -32.69 -2.30 -4.81
#